data_AF-A0A6A7A726-F1
#
_entry.id   AF-A0A6A7A726-F1
#
_cell.length_a   1.000
_cell.length_b   1.000
_cell.length_c   1.000
_cell.angle_alpha   90.00
_cell.angle_beta   90.00
_cell.angle_gamma   90.00
#
_symmetry.space_group_name_H-M   'P 1'
#
loop_
_entity.id
_entity.type
_entity.pdbx_description
1 polymer ?
#
loop_
_entity_poly.entity_id
_entity_poly.type
_entity_poly.pdbx_seq_one_letter_code
_entity_poly.pdbx_strand_id
1 'polypeptide(L)'
;VRWLEIYARNMLDRSELMSFRILLLRDFMTGLASDSAKSHTPTELLLQIINVEMQEHYMRGGFGLLKELFRLNTSSIESQRLGAIFVDLLTCLGLDVEACINMELGKLPEGCMLDAKRRVVFEPLEHHGCRLRWEWVSDPCDPGFLLMSEHIGLGPDCEWWADTEWPFPEAPDDLYLFEVLKQRKIGNPPRFNRRMANKARKERARTGQKRTKSRMPGSWNW
;
A
#
# COMPACT_ATOMS: atom_id res chain seq x y z
N VAL A 1 0.76 9.57 26.05
CA VAL A 1 2.23 9.34 26.04
C VAL A 1 2.92 9.86 27.31
N ARG A 2 2.89 11.17 27.63
CA ARG A 2 3.62 11.72 28.80
C ARG A 2 3.34 11.05 30.15
N TRP A 3 2.08 10.73 30.46
CA TRP A 3 1.75 10.06 31.72
C TRP A 3 2.39 8.66 31.80
N LEU A 4 2.28 7.85 30.74
CA LEU A 4 2.91 6.53 30.63
C LEU A 4 4.42 6.61 30.85
N GLU A 5 5.07 7.63 30.32
CA GLU A 5 6.51 7.82 30.48
C GLU A 5 6.90 8.11 31.94
N ILE A 6 6.12 8.91 32.67
CA ILE A 6 6.36 9.21 34.09
C ILE A 6 6.23 7.94 34.94
N TYR A 7 5.18 7.14 34.71
CA TYR A 7 5.00 5.89 35.43
C TYR A 7 6.08 4.86 35.09
N ALA A 8 6.41 4.71 33.81
CA ALA A 8 7.45 3.78 33.36
C ALA A 8 8.82 4.13 33.97
N ARG A 9 9.20 5.41 34.02
CA ARG A 9 10.46 5.85 34.66
C ARG A 9 10.58 5.49 36.14
N ASN A 10 9.45 5.40 36.86
CA ASN A 10 9.44 5.07 38.27
C ASN A 10 9.42 3.56 38.54
N MET A 11 9.05 2.75 37.56
CA MET A 11 8.85 1.31 37.72
C MET A 11 9.91 0.46 37.01
N LEU A 12 10.49 0.98 35.92
CA LEU A 12 11.42 0.25 35.07
C LEU A 12 12.85 0.72 35.31
N ASP A 13 13.79 -0.21 35.19
CA ASP A 13 15.19 0.18 35.10
C ASP A 13 15.51 0.89 33.77
N ARG A 14 16.74 1.39 33.62
CA ARG A 14 17.15 2.14 32.42
C ARG A 14 17.04 1.32 31.13
N SER A 15 17.35 0.02 31.19
CA SER A 15 17.37 -0.86 30.02
C SER A 15 15.96 -1.28 29.59
N GLU A 16 15.09 -1.55 30.57
CA GLU A 16 13.69 -1.83 30.41
C GLU A 16 12.95 -0.61 29.86
N LEU A 17 13.24 0.58 30.39
CA LEU A 17 12.67 1.83 29.91
C LEU A 17 13.02 2.10 28.44
N MET A 18 14.27 1.83 28.02
CA MET A 18 14.68 1.98 26.62
C MET A 18 13.92 0.98 25.73
N SER A 19 13.83 -0.27 26.15
CA SER A 19 13.10 -1.32 25.41
C SER A 19 11.61 -0.96 25.26
N PHE A 20 10.99 -0.48 26.32
CA PHE A 20 9.60 0.00 26.31
C PHE A 20 9.39 1.17 25.34
N ARG A 21 10.30 2.16 25.35
CA ARG A 21 10.24 3.29 24.40
C ARG A 21 10.38 2.85 22.95
N ILE A 22 11.28 1.91 22.66
CA ILE A 22 11.45 1.35 21.32
C ILE A 22 10.17 0.62 20.87
N LEU A 23 9.55 -0.15 21.76
CA LEU A 23 8.28 -0.83 21.46
C LEU A 23 7.16 0.16 21.15
N LEU A 24 7.00 1.19 21.99
CA LEU A 24 6.02 2.26 21.75
C LEU A 24 6.26 2.96 20.41
N LEU A 25 7.51 3.27 20.08
CA LEU A 25 7.86 3.91 18.82
C LEU A 25 7.50 3.03 17.62
N ARG A 26 7.82 1.72 17.67
CA ARG A 26 7.48 0.76 16.62
C ARG A 26 5.98 0.61 16.42
N ASP A 27 5.23 0.51 17.52
CA ASP A 27 3.78 0.41 17.48
C ASP A 27 3.16 1.67 16.86
N PHE A 28 3.67 2.85 17.26
CA PHE A 28 3.25 4.13 16.66
C PHE A 28 3.57 4.19 15.16
N MET A 29 4.77 3.79 14.74
CA MET A 29 5.16 3.72 13.33
C MET A 29 4.25 2.80 12.51
N THR A 30 3.85 1.67 13.10
CA THR A 30 2.89 0.73 12.49
C THR A 30 1.50 1.38 12.34
N GLY A 31 1.08 2.16 13.33
CA GLY A 31 -0.20 2.87 13.35
C GLY A 31 -0.30 4.02 12.33
N LEU A 32 0.83 4.59 11.86
CA LEU A 32 0.82 5.69 10.88
C LEU A 32 0.10 5.33 9.58
N ALA A 33 0.15 4.07 9.17
CA ALA A 33 -0.54 3.59 7.98
C ALA A 33 -2.08 3.59 8.14
N SER A 34 -2.57 3.47 9.38
CA SER A 34 -4.02 3.40 9.68
C SER A 34 -4.67 4.78 9.90
N ASP A 35 -3.87 5.78 10.29
CA ASP A 35 -4.38 7.10 10.70
C ASP A 35 -4.30 8.10 9.54
N SER A 36 -5.16 7.91 8.54
CA SER A 36 -5.27 8.78 7.36
C SER A 36 -5.99 10.12 7.66
N ALA A 37 -6.43 10.35 8.89
CA ALA A 37 -7.38 11.41 9.19
C ALA A 37 -7.07 12.20 10.48
N LYS A 38 -6.50 13.39 10.25
CA LYS A 38 -6.77 14.66 10.96
C LYS A 38 -5.80 15.04 12.11
N SER A 39 -5.26 16.26 11.93
CA SER A 39 -4.96 17.29 12.93
C SER A 39 -3.56 17.43 13.55
N HIS A 40 -2.62 16.50 13.36
CA HIS A 40 -1.20 16.75 13.71
C HIS A 40 -0.26 16.21 12.63
N THR A 41 0.81 16.94 12.32
CA THR A 41 1.92 16.45 11.50
C THR A 41 2.57 15.28 12.25
N PRO A 42 2.49 14.03 11.76
CA PRO A 42 2.95 12.86 12.51
C PRO A 42 4.41 12.95 12.96
N THR A 43 5.22 13.70 12.20
CA THR A 43 6.60 14.06 12.53
C THR A 43 6.73 14.74 13.90
N GLU A 44 5.87 15.71 14.24
CA GLU A 44 5.96 16.45 15.51
C GLU A 44 5.72 15.55 16.72
N LEU A 45 4.78 14.60 16.61
CA LEU A 45 4.52 13.62 17.67
C LEU A 45 5.69 12.66 17.85
N LEU A 46 6.29 12.21 16.75
CA LEU A 46 7.48 11.36 16.77
C LEU A 46 8.68 12.06 17.42
N LEU A 47 8.90 13.34 17.12
CA LEU A 47 9.95 14.15 17.74
C LEU A 47 9.78 14.28 19.26
N GLN A 48 8.54 14.29 19.76
CA GLN A 48 8.29 14.31 21.21
C GLN A 48 8.59 12.99 21.91
N ILE A 49 8.57 11.86 21.17
CA ILE A 49 8.82 10.52 21.69
C ILE A 49 10.32 10.21 21.65
N ILE A 50 11.01 10.61 20.58
CA ILE A 50 12.41 10.28 20.32
C ILE A 50 13.32 11.24 21.08
N ASN A 51 13.92 10.75 22.17
CA ASN A 51 14.95 11.49 22.90
C ASN A 51 16.37 11.19 22.37
N VAL A 52 17.35 11.97 22.85
CA VAL A 52 18.77 11.86 22.45
C VAL A 52 19.32 10.45 22.64
N GLU A 53 19.00 9.79 23.77
CA GLU A 53 19.48 8.44 24.06
C GLU A 53 18.93 7.41 23.06
N MET A 54 17.66 7.54 22.66
CA MET A 54 17.06 6.71 21.61
C MET A 54 17.69 6.98 20.24
N GLN A 55 17.99 8.24 19.92
CA GLN A 55 18.68 8.60 18.67
C GLN A 55 20.06 7.95 18.62
N GLU A 56 20.87 8.04 19.68
CA GLU A 56 22.16 7.38 19.73
C GLU A 56 22.03 5.86 19.58
N HIS A 57 21.05 5.26 20.24
CA HIS A 57 20.80 3.83 20.15
C HIS A 57 20.34 3.41 18.74
N TYR A 58 19.56 4.26 18.06
CA TYR A 58 19.15 4.08 16.67
C TYR A 58 20.35 4.16 15.72
N MET A 59 21.20 5.18 15.87
CA MET A 59 22.38 5.40 15.03
C MET A 59 23.43 4.29 15.16
N ARG A 60 23.47 3.60 16.31
CA ARG A 60 24.29 2.40 16.52
C ARG A 60 23.66 1.13 15.93
N GLY A 61 22.51 1.24 15.26
CA GLY A 61 21.80 0.12 14.67
C GLY A 61 21.03 -0.74 15.67
N GLY A 62 20.86 -0.30 16.93
CA GLY A 62 20.28 -1.12 18.00
C GLY A 62 18.80 -1.46 17.83
N PHE A 63 18.08 -0.76 16.95
CA PHE A 63 16.75 -1.15 16.48
C PHE A 63 16.51 -0.61 15.07
N GLY A 64 15.46 -1.11 14.41
CA GLY A 64 14.97 -0.60 13.13
C GLY A 64 13.47 -0.27 13.19
N LEU A 65 13.09 0.68 12.34
CA LEU A 65 11.78 1.30 12.19
C LEU A 65 11.21 1.14 10.79
N LEU A 66 12.06 1.08 9.76
CA LEU A 66 11.64 1.01 8.35
C LEU A 66 10.67 -0.15 8.07
N LYS A 67 10.95 -1.32 8.65
CA LYS A 67 10.09 -2.49 8.57
C LYS A 67 8.71 -2.26 9.20
N GLU A 68 8.64 -1.60 10.35
CA GLU A 68 7.38 -1.36 11.04
C GLU A 68 6.55 -0.27 10.32
N LEU A 69 7.21 0.73 9.74
CA LEU A 69 6.59 1.77 8.93
C LEU A 69 5.75 1.20 7.77
N PHE A 70 6.29 0.19 7.07
CA PHE A 70 5.63 -0.40 5.91
C PHE A 70 4.86 -1.70 6.20
N ARG A 71 4.86 -2.17 7.46
CA ARG A 71 4.32 -3.48 7.82
C ARG A 71 2.87 -3.68 7.38
N LEU A 72 1.99 -2.74 7.75
CA LEU A 72 0.55 -2.79 7.47
C LEU A 72 0.16 -2.01 6.21
N ASN A 73 1.13 -1.44 5.49
CA ASN A 73 0.86 -0.62 4.34
C ASN A 73 0.68 -1.47 3.07
N THR A 74 -0.49 -1.35 2.44
CA THR A 74 -0.90 -2.17 1.30
C THR A 74 -0.85 -1.42 -0.04
N SER A 75 -0.73 -0.09 -0.01
CA SER A 75 -0.70 0.80 -1.19
C SER A 75 0.69 1.38 -1.38
N SER A 76 1.21 1.32 -2.61
CA SER A 76 2.52 1.88 -2.93
C SER A 76 2.49 3.41 -2.87
N ILE A 77 1.37 4.06 -3.23
CA ILE A 77 1.23 5.53 -3.08
C ILE A 77 1.27 5.93 -1.61
N GLU A 78 0.51 5.24 -0.74
CA GLU A 78 0.55 5.49 0.70
C GLU A 78 1.94 5.23 1.28
N SER A 79 2.66 4.23 0.76
CA SER A 79 4.05 3.99 1.15
C SER A 79 4.96 5.18 0.88
N GLN A 80 4.74 5.90 -0.23
CA GLN A 80 5.51 7.11 -0.54
C GLN A 80 5.20 8.24 0.45
N ARG A 81 3.94 8.38 0.87
CA ARG A 81 3.55 9.36 1.91
C ARG A 81 4.20 9.03 3.25
N LEU A 82 4.16 7.76 3.67
CA LEU A 82 4.79 7.28 4.90
C LEU A 82 6.31 7.43 4.86
N GLY A 83 6.94 7.11 3.73
CA GLY A 83 8.36 7.31 3.51
C GLY A 83 8.77 8.78 3.59
N ALA A 84 7.94 9.69 3.07
CA ALA A 84 8.17 11.13 3.20
C ALA A 84 8.12 11.59 4.67
N ILE A 85 7.15 11.10 5.47
CA ILE A 85 7.09 11.37 6.93
C ILE A 85 8.35 10.88 7.63
N PHE A 86 8.86 9.71 7.25
CA PHE A 86 10.07 9.15 7.86
C PHE A 86 11.33 9.94 7.47
N VAL A 87 11.46 10.35 6.21
CA VAL A 87 12.55 11.23 5.75
C VAL A 87 12.51 12.58 6.46
N ASP A 88 11.32 13.18 6.60
CA ASP A 88 11.10 14.42 7.33
C ASP A 88 11.50 14.27 8.82
N LEU A 89 11.12 13.17 9.47
CA LEU A 89 11.54 12.86 10.82
C LEU A 89 13.06 12.81 10.97
N LEU A 90 13.76 12.07 10.12
CA LEU A 90 15.23 11.97 10.17
C LEU A 90 15.88 13.34 9.96
N THR A 91 15.32 14.15 9.06
CA THR A 91 15.78 15.51 8.79
C THR A 91 15.60 16.42 10.02
N CYS A 92 14.43 16.38 10.66
CA CYS A 92 14.15 17.15 11.88
C CYS A 92 15.02 16.71 13.07
N LEU A 93 15.41 15.44 13.12
CA LEU A 93 16.36 14.92 14.12
C LEU A 93 17.81 15.32 13.83
N GLY A 94 18.09 15.96 12.68
CA GLY A 94 19.45 16.34 12.26
C GLY A 94 20.32 15.14 11.88
N LEU A 95 19.71 14.03 11.46
CA LEU A 95 20.41 12.81 11.07
C LEU A 95 20.70 12.82 9.57
N ASP A 96 21.78 12.15 9.17
CA ASP A 96 22.07 11.87 7.76
C ASP A 96 21.07 10.83 7.24
N VAL A 97 20.09 11.33 6.48
CA VAL A 97 18.97 10.55 5.92
C VAL A 97 19.47 9.35 5.11
N GLU A 98 20.48 9.55 4.26
CA GLU A 98 20.98 8.51 3.36
C GLU A 98 21.71 7.42 4.16
N ALA A 99 22.58 7.82 5.10
CA ALA A 99 23.26 6.86 5.98
C ALA A 99 22.27 6.06 6.84
N CYS A 100 21.25 6.72 7.39
CA CYS A 100 20.22 6.07 8.20
C CYS A 100 19.38 5.08 7.38
N ILE A 101 18.95 5.45 6.17
CA ILE A 101 18.14 4.56 5.33
C ILE A 101 18.97 3.38 4.84
N ASN A 102 20.23 3.59 4.46
CA ASN A 102 21.14 2.50 4.09
C ASN A 102 21.37 1.53 5.26
N MET A 103 21.53 2.03 6.48
CA MET A 103 21.60 1.19 7.69
C MET A 103 20.33 0.34 7.87
N GLU A 104 19.15 0.92 7.65
CA GLU A 104 17.88 0.20 7.79
C GLU A 104 17.66 -0.83 6.69
N LEU A 105 17.99 -0.48 5.44
CA LEU A 105 17.96 -1.39 4.31
C LEU A 105 18.94 -2.56 4.51
N GLY A 106 20.10 -2.33 5.13
CA GLY A 106 21.05 -3.39 5.48
C GLY A 106 20.53 -4.41 6.50
N LYS A 107 19.46 -4.09 7.23
CA LYS A 107 18.77 -5.04 8.13
C LYS A 107 17.67 -5.84 7.43
N LEU A 108 17.28 -5.44 6.22
CA LEU A 108 16.31 -6.15 5.39
C LEU A 108 17.06 -7.11 4.46
N PRO A 109 16.73 -8.41 4.44
CA PRO A 109 17.34 -9.34 3.48
C PRO A 109 17.00 -8.88 2.06
N GLU A 110 18.03 -8.54 1.28
CA GLU A 110 17.91 -8.06 -0.12
C GLU A 110 17.08 -6.77 -0.28
N GLY A 111 16.89 -5.99 0.79
CA GLY A 111 16.01 -4.82 0.78
C GLY A 111 14.51 -5.16 0.71
N CYS A 112 14.17 -6.43 0.84
CA CYS A 112 12.80 -6.92 0.81
C CYS A 112 12.17 -6.91 2.21
N MET A 113 10.87 -6.63 2.23
CA MET A 113 10.01 -6.80 3.40
C MET A 113 9.82 -8.29 3.71
N LEU A 114 9.23 -8.60 4.88
CA LEU A 114 9.03 -9.98 5.35
C LEU A 114 8.32 -10.92 4.38
N ASP A 115 7.52 -10.38 3.46
CA ASP A 115 6.76 -11.17 2.49
C ASP A 115 7.51 -11.45 1.18
N ALA A 116 8.76 -10.98 1.05
CA ALA A 116 9.63 -11.10 -0.14
C ALA A 116 9.04 -10.55 -1.46
N LYS A 117 7.80 -10.01 -1.43
CA LYS A 117 7.08 -9.48 -2.58
C LYS A 117 7.11 -7.95 -2.63
N ARG A 118 7.48 -7.30 -1.52
CA ARG A 118 7.65 -5.84 -1.45
C ARG A 118 9.11 -5.50 -1.21
N ARG A 119 9.70 -4.70 -2.08
CA ARG A 119 11.07 -4.18 -1.94
C ARG A 119 11.02 -2.71 -1.60
N VAL A 120 11.75 -2.31 -0.57
CA VAL A 120 11.90 -0.90 -0.22
C VAL A 120 12.88 -0.25 -1.19
N VAL A 121 12.47 0.88 -1.75
CA VAL A 121 13.23 1.64 -2.74
C VAL A 121 13.49 3.04 -2.19
N PHE A 122 14.77 3.42 -2.21
CA PHE A 122 15.25 4.74 -1.85
C PHE A 122 15.91 5.40 -3.05
N GLU A 123 15.38 6.52 -3.49
CA GLU A 123 15.82 7.25 -4.69
C GLU A 123 16.18 8.70 -4.31
N PRO A 124 17.40 9.17 -4.58
CA PRO A 124 17.70 10.59 -4.53
C PRO A 124 16.99 11.32 -5.68
N LEU A 125 16.43 12.49 -5.41
CA LEU A 125 15.77 13.35 -6.39
C LEU A 125 16.72 14.48 -6.82
N GLU A 126 16.62 14.91 -8.09
CA GLU A 126 17.49 15.91 -8.71
C GLU A 126 17.57 17.27 -7.97
N HIS A 127 16.60 17.58 -7.10
CA HIS A 127 16.49 18.86 -6.38
C HIS A 127 16.69 18.74 -4.87
N HIS A 128 17.67 17.95 -4.42
CA HIS A 128 18.00 17.76 -2.99
C HIS A 128 16.88 17.11 -2.15
N GLY A 129 16.00 16.36 -2.80
CA GLY A 129 15.01 15.53 -2.13
C GLY A 129 15.43 14.08 -2.10
N CYS A 130 14.82 13.31 -1.21
CA CYS A 130 14.89 11.86 -1.25
C CYS A 130 13.47 11.30 -1.31
N ARG A 131 13.28 10.21 -2.05
CA ARG A 131 12.03 9.47 -2.10
C ARG A 131 12.26 8.11 -1.46
N LEU A 132 11.41 7.79 -0.51
CA LEU A 132 11.35 6.48 0.13
C LEU A 132 9.95 5.90 -0.10
N ARG A 133 9.89 4.69 -0.66
CA ARG A 133 8.64 3.95 -0.89
C ARG A 133 8.95 2.45 -0.91
N TRP A 134 7.93 1.61 -1.00
CA TRP A 134 8.14 0.23 -1.44
C TRP A 134 7.45 -0.02 -2.78
N GLU A 135 7.98 -1.00 -3.50
CA GLU A 135 7.50 -1.45 -4.82
C GLU A 135 7.25 -2.96 -4.79
N TRP A 136 6.27 -3.41 -5.56
CA TRP A 136 6.05 -4.83 -5.79
C TRP A 136 7.20 -5.40 -6.61
N VAL A 137 7.84 -6.44 -6.09
CA VAL A 137 8.76 -7.28 -6.85
C VAL A 137 7.94 -8.39 -7.48
N SER A 138 7.92 -8.44 -8.81
CA SER A 138 7.29 -9.51 -9.57
C SER A 138 8.38 -10.32 -10.26
N ASP A 139 8.34 -11.64 -10.10
CA ASP A 139 9.23 -12.54 -10.83
C ASP A 139 8.74 -12.60 -12.29
N PRO A 140 9.58 -12.30 -13.29
CA PRO A 140 9.25 -12.50 -14.70
C PRO A 140 8.78 -13.91 -15.04
N CYS A 141 9.12 -14.91 -14.22
CA CYS A 141 8.70 -16.30 -14.38
C CYS A 141 7.32 -16.61 -13.78
N ASP A 142 6.72 -15.71 -13.01
CA ASP A 142 5.42 -15.96 -12.37
C ASP A 142 4.26 -15.92 -13.39
N PRO A 143 3.28 -16.84 -13.26
CA PRO A 143 2.05 -16.77 -14.04
C PRO A 143 1.33 -15.43 -13.82
N GLY A 144 1.10 -14.69 -14.89
CA GLY A 144 0.42 -13.39 -14.83
C GLY A 144 1.35 -12.17 -14.74
N PHE A 145 2.67 -12.36 -14.75
CA PHE A 145 3.66 -11.26 -14.73
C PHE A 145 3.33 -10.15 -15.74
N LEU A 146 3.14 -10.48 -17.03
CA LEU A 146 2.90 -9.48 -18.08
C LEU A 146 1.64 -8.65 -17.82
N LEU A 147 0.56 -9.30 -17.39
CA LEU A 147 -0.70 -8.63 -17.06
C LEU A 147 -0.49 -7.66 -15.88
N MET A 148 0.28 -8.10 -14.88
CA MET A 148 0.53 -7.31 -13.68
C MET A 148 1.52 -6.17 -13.92
N SER A 149 2.59 -6.37 -14.68
CA SER A 149 3.53 -5.31 -15.02
C SER A 149 2.85 -4.20 -15.82
N GLU A 150 1.95 -4.57 -16.74
CA GLU A 150 1.11 -3.60 -17.45
C GLU A 150 0.13 -2.92 -16.49
N HIS A 151 -0.51 -3.66 -15.59
CA HIS A 151 -1.49 -3.09 -14.66
C HIS A 151 -0.86 -2.13 -13.64
N ILE A 152 0.28 -2.48 -13.06
CA ILE A 152 1.10 -1.60 -12.20
C ILE A 152 1.48 -0.33 -12.98
N GLY A 153 1.82 -0.47 -14.26
CA GLY A 153 2.10 0.67 -15.15
C GLY A 153 0.88 1.52 -15.52
N LEU A 154 -0.32 0.92 -15.54
CA LEU A 154 -1.59 1.62 -15.82
C LEU A 154 -2.15 2.36 -14.60
N GLY A 155 -1.69 2.03 -13.41
CA GLY A 155 -1.96 2.76 -12.19
C GLY A 155 -1.30 2.09 -11.00
N PRO A 156 -0.52 2.83 -10.18
CA PRO A 156 -0.19 2.34 -8.86
C PRO A 156 -1.50 2.26 -8.07
N ASP A 157 -1.73 1.15 -7.39
CA ASP A 157 -2.80 0.97 -6.41
C ASP A 157 -4.19 0.60 -6.94
N CYS A 158 -4.34 -0.69 -7.25
CA CYS A 158 -5.49 -1.36 -6.64
C CYS A 158 -5.07 -1.74 -5.21
N GLU A 159 -5.92 -1.48 -4.22
CA GLU A 159 -5.81 -2.04 -2.87
C GLU A 159 -5.86 -3.57 -2.96
N TRP A 160 -4.76 -4.21 -3.32
CA TRP A 160 -4.61 -5.65 -3.19
C TRP A 160 -4.47 -5.90 -1.69
N TRP A 161 -5.46 -6.57 -1.11
CA TRP A 161 -5.47 -6.84 0.33
C TRP A 161 -4.18 -7.60 0.64
N ALA A 162 -3.33 -7.05 1.50
CA ALA A 162 -2.00 -7.62 1.79
C ALA A 162 -2.08 -9.03 2.39
N ASP A 163 -3.27 -9.47 2.81
CA ASP A 163 -3.56 -10.82 3.31
C ASP A 163 -4.08 -11.79 2.22
N THR A 164 -4.21 -11.34 0.97
CA THR A 164 -4.59 -12.22 -0.15
C THR A 164 -3.35 -12.73 -0.87
N GLU A 165 -3.21 -14.06 -0.93
CA GLU A 165 -2.14 -14.70 -1.68
C GLU A 165 -2.15 -14.20 -3.13
N TRP A 166 -1.03 -13.58 -3.51
CA TRP A 166 -0.75 -13.14 -4.87
C TRP A 166 -0.66 -14.32 -5.86
N PRO A 167 -1.05 -14.18 -7.14
CA PRO A 167 -1.67 -13.02 -7.80
C PRO A 167 -3.21 -13.08 -7.80
N PHE A 168 -3.77 -14.20 -7.36
CA PHE A 168 -5.18 -14.38 -7.07
C PHE A 168 -5.22 -15.18 -5.78
N PRO A 169 -5.96 -14.74 -4.75
CA PRO A 169 -6.14 -15.60 -3.61
C PRO A 169 -6.73 -16.92 -4.13
N GLU A 170 -6.22 -18.06 -3.68
CA GLU A 170 -7.13 -19.15 -3.37
C GLU A 170 -8.04 -18.55 -2.32
N ALA A 171 -9.12 -17.89 -2.77
CA ALA A 171 -10.08 -17.33 -1.86
C ALA A 171 -10.51 -18.51 -0.98
N PRO A 172 -10.31 -18.47 0.35
CA PRO A 172 -11.20 -19.25 1.17
C PRO A 172 -12.60 -18.84 0.71
N ASP A 173 -13.46 -19.82 0.43
CA ASP A 173 -14.79 -19.61 -0.15
C ASP A 173 -15.63 -18.53 0.59
N ASP A 174 -15.20 -18.18 1.80
CA ASP A 174 -15.68 -17.13 2.69
C ASP A 174 -14.51 -16.15 2.91
N LEU A 175 -14.54 -14.85 2.60
CA LEU A 175 -15.47 -13.84 3.06
C LEU A 175 -15.22 -12.56 2.23
N TYR A 176 -16.24 -11.70 2.15
CA TYR A 176 -16.17 -10.33 1.61
C TYR A 176 -16.18 -10.17 0.08
N LEU A 177 -15.27 -10.76 -0.70
CA LEU A 177 -15.38 -10.63 -2.16
C LEU A 177 -16.63 -11.37 -2.69
N PHE A 178 -16.94 -12.53 -2.11
CA PHE A 178 -18.14 -13.28 -2.43
C PHE A 178 -19.44 -12.60 -1.99
N GLU A 179 -19.43 -11.82 -0.91
CA GLU A 179 -20.61 -11.05 -0.47
C GLU A 179 -20.80 -9.76 -1.28
N VAL A 180 -19.74 -9.02 -1.58
CA VAL A 180 -19.79 -7.86 -2.48
C VAL A 180 -20.15 -8.30 -3.91
N LEU A 181 -19.64 -9.46 -4.36
CA LEU A 181 -20.02 -10.06 -5.64
C LEU A 181 -21.41 -10.71 -5.59
N LYS A 182 -21.89 -11.27 -4.47
CA LYS A 182 -23.29 -11.72 -4.30
C LYS A 182 -24.24 -10.53 -4.33
N GLN A 183 -23.91 -9.44 -3.65
CA GLN A 183 -24.69 -8.20 -3.68
C GLN A 183 -24.68 -7.57 -5.09
N ARG A 184 -23.56 -7.64 -5.82
CA ARG A 184 -23.51 -7.27 -7.26
C ARG A 184 -24.20 -8.28 -8.19
N LYS A 185 -24.34 -9.55 -7.79
CA LYS A 185 -25.10 -10.60 -8.50
C LYS A 185 -26.62 -10.48 -8.31
N ILE A 186 -27.13 -9.57 -7.48
CA ILE A 186 -28.58 -9.32 -7.34
C ILE A 186 -29.16 -8.58 -8.56
N GLY A 187 -28.35 -8.13 -9.51
CA GLY A 187 -28.88 -7.78 -10.83
C GLY A 187 -27.77 -7.62 -11.84
N ASN A 188 -27.83 -8.39 -12.93
CA ASN A 188 -27.04 -8.09 -14.12
C ASN A 188 -27.13 -6.58 -14.39
N PRO A 189 -26.03 -5.81 -14.26
CA PRO A 189 -26.12 -4.37 -14.37
C PRO A 189 -26.72 -4.03 -15.74
N PRO A 190 -27.66 -3.06 -15.85
CA PRO A 190 -28.35 -2.74 -17.10
C PRO A 190 -27.40 -2.53 -18.29
N ARG A 191 -26.16 -2.10 -18.01
CA ARG A 191 -25.06 -1.99 -18.99
C ARG A 191 -24.61 -3.34 -19.56
N PHE A 192 -24.48 -4.39 -18.75
CA PHE A 192 -24.08 -5.72 -19.22
C PHE A 192 -25.16 -6.35 -20.10
N ASN A 193 -26.43 -6.28 -19.68
CA ASN A 193 -27.56 -6.73 -20.50
C ASN A 193 -27.65 -5.97 -21.83
N ARG A 194 -27.40 -4.65 -21.83
CA ARG A 194 -27.30 -3.86 -23.07
C ARG A 194 -26.14 -4.29 -23.96
N ARG A 195 -24.97 -4.59 -23.40
CA ARG A 195 -23.80 -5.10 -24.16
C ARG A 195 -24.11 -6.46 -24.79
N MET A 196 -24.69 -7.38 -24.04
CA MET A 196 -25.09 -8.71 -24.55
C MET A 196 -26.17 -8.60 -25.63
N ALA A 197 -27.18 -7.75 -25.44
CA ALA A 197 -28.21 -7.50 -26.46
C ALA A 197 -27.64 -6.89 -27.75
N ASN A 198 -26.68 -5.95 -27.64
CA ASN A 198 -25.99 -5.39 -28.79
C ASN A 198 -25.11 -6.43 -29.51
N LYS A 199 -24.40 -7.29 -28.77
CA LYS A 199 -23.62 -8.39 -29.35
C LYS A 199 -24.53 -9.35 -30.10
N ALA A 200 -25.64 -9.77 -29.49
CA ALA A 200 -26.65 -10.62 -30.14
C ALA A 200 -27.33 -9.96 -31.36
N ARG A 201 -27.49 -8.63 -31.36
CA ARG A 201 -28.02 -7.88 -32.52
C ARG A 201 -27.01 -7.83 -33.66
N LYS A 202 -25.72 -7.64 -33.36
CA LYS A 202 -24.63 -7.65 -34.35
C LYS A 202 -24.45 -9.04 -34.95
N GLU A 203 -24.49 -10.09 -34.14
CA GLU A 203 -24.42 -11.46 -34.64
C GLU A 203 -25.62 -11.82 -35.53
N ARG A 204 -26.85 -11.45 -35.14
CA ARG A 204 -28.02 -11.60 -36.03
C ARG A 204 -27.90 -10.83 -37.34
N ALA A 205 -27.19 -9.71 -37.37
CA ALA A 205 -26.92 -8.99 -38.61
C ALA A 205 -25.90 -9.73 -39.48
N ARG A 206 -24.86 -10.34 -38.87
CA ARG A 206 -23.85 -11.14 -39.57
C ARG A 206 -24.42 -12.44 -40.13
N THR A 207 -25.30 -13.11 -39.40
CA THR A 207 -25.93 -14.38 -39.82
C THR A 207 -27.17 -14.20 -40.69
N GLY A 208 -27.51 -12.95 -41.08
CA GLY A 208 -28.68 -12.66 -41.91
C GLY A 208 -30.04 -12.83 -41.20
N GLN A 209 -30.06 -13.20 -39.92
CA GLN A 209 -31.28 -13.43 -39.14
C GLN A 209 -31.90 -12.14 -38.56
N LYS A 210 -31.37 -10.97 -38.93
CA LYS A 210 -31.92 -9.68 -38.52
C LYS A 210 -33.24 -9.47 -39.24
N ARG A 211 -34.35 -9.69 -38.51
CA ARG A 211 -35.71 -9.37 -39.01
C ARG A 211 -35.72 -7.95 -39.58
N THR A 212 -35.96 -7.82 -40.87
CA THR A 212 -36.34 -6.57 -41.51
C THR A 212 -37.60 -6.09 -40.80
N LYS A 213 -37.57 -4.89 -40.21
CA LYS A 213 -38.81 -4.26 -39.76
C LYS A 213 -39.72 -4.15 -41.00
N SER A 214 -41.02 -4.39 -40.84
CA SER A 214 -41.96 -4.08 -41.91
C SER A 214 -41.66 -2.66 -42.39
N ARG A 215 -41.45 -2.49 -43.69
CA ARG A 215 -41.29 -1.18 -44.29
C ARG A 215 -42.51 -0.37 -43.88
N MET A 216 -42.31 0.73 -43.15
CA MET A 216 -43.42 1.63 -42.86
C MET A 216 -44.00 2.06 -44.23
N PRO A 217 -45.33 1.96 -44.42
CA PRO A 217 -45.95 2.49 -45.63
C PRO A 217 -45.58 3.98 -45.72
N GLY A 218 -44.79 4.36 -46.71
CA GLY A 218 -44.34 5.74 -46.91
C GLY A 218 -42.83 6.01 -46.78
N SER A 219 -41.97 5.01 -46.52
CA SER A 219 -40.52 5.21 -46.69
C SER A 219 -40.19 5.18 -48.19
N TRP A 220 -39.99 6.36 -48.77
CA TRP A 220 -39.65 6.57 -50.18
C TRP A 220 -38.39 5.79 -50.57
N ASN A 221 -38.49 5.03 -51.67
CA ASN A 221 -37.35 4.45 -52.36
C ASN A 221 -36.67 5.57 -53.17
N TRP A 222 -35.37 5.73 -53.00
CA TRP A 222 -34.48 6.27 -54.04
C TRP A 222 -33.82 5.09 -54.73
#